data_AF-A0AAN7EW17-F1
#
_entry.id   AF-A0AAN7EW17-F1
#
_cell.length_a   1.000
_cell.length_b   1.000
_cell.length_c   1.000
_cell.angle_alpha   90.00
_cell.angle_beta   90.00
_cell.angle_gamma   90.00
#
_symmetry.space_group_name_H-M   'P 1'
#
loop_
_entity.id
_entity.type
_entity.pdbx_description
1 polymer ?
#
loop_
_entity_poly.entity_id
_entity_poly.type
_entity_poly.pdbx_seq_one_letter_code
_entity_poly.pdbx_strand_id
1 'polypeptide(L)'
;MIDTLTQAGRVGDTRLLEVFAACDVSILEKILPHCNVDQLMYVEKCCKSRGRDLSLVTDQLWKKFYEREFGVSKANVVVQRMREKKVSFKWVILYEAKLKERAEAENKAIDRVKQLYKKENERKQSRQLKVCEAVKPITRKRGCDEICNIKKGNLMKKARKEFENCREVKDLAAINRIALQRKYHHRPSLFIK
;
A
#
# COMPACT_ATOMS: atom_id res chain seq x y z
N MET A 1 -10.89 21.76 29.96
CA MET A 1 -9.49 22.20 29.79
C MET A 1 -8.66 21.24 28.95
N ILE A 2 -8.76 19.92 29.14
CA ILE A 2 -7.97 18.95 28.38
C ILE A 2 -8.50 18.77 26.95
N ASP A 3 -9.82 18.67 26.75
CA ASP A 3 -10.42 18.56 25.42
C ASP A 3 -10.19 19.82 24.56
N THR A 4 -10.14 20.99 25.22
CA THR A 4 -9.82 22.27 24.58
C THR A 4 -8.35 22.38 24.16
N LEU A 5 -7.42 21.68 24.83
CA LEU A 5 -6.02 21.57 24.39
C LEU A 5 -5.88 20.73 23.11
N THR A 6 -6.67 19.66 22.99
CA THR A 6 -6.74 18.84 21.77
C THR A 6 -7.21 19.68 20.58
N GLN A 7 -8.18 20.56 20.80
CA GLN A 7 -8.67 21.48 19.77
C GLN A 7 -7.68 22.60 19.46
N ALA A 8 -7.06 23.22 20.48
CA ALA A 8 -6.07 24.27 20.29
C ALA A 8 -4.82 23.79 19.54
N GLY A 9 -4.38 22.55 19.78
CA GLY A 9 -3.29 21.91 19.03
C GLY A 9 -3.59 21.69 17.55
N ARG A 10 -4.87 21.64 17.16
CA ARG A 10 -5.30 21.55 15.75
C ARG A 10 -5.50 22.91 15.09
N VAL A 11 -5.90 23.93 15.85
CA VAL A 11 -6.33 25.25 15.34
C VAL A 11 -5.24 26.32 15.49
N GLY A 12 -4.18 26.08 16.27
CA GLY A 12 -3.11 27.06 16.50
C GLY A 12 -3.51 28.18 17.46
N ASP A 13 -4.45 27.90 18.37
CA ASP A 13 -5.03 28.90 19.26
C ASP A 13 -4.07 29.18 20.43
N THR A 14 -3.39 30.33 20.40
CA THR A 14 -2.31 30.68 21.34
C THR A 14 -2.79 31.18 22.70
N ARG A 15 -4.06 31.58 22.82
CA ARG A 15 -4.65 32.15 24.03
C ARG A 15 -4.68 31.17 25.21
N LEU A 16 -4.97 29.90 24.94
CA LEU A 16 -4.98 28.87 25.98
C LEU A 16 -3.56 28.59 26.52
N LEU A 17 -2.53 28.87 25.72
CA LEU A 17 -1.12 28.67 26.09
C LEU A 17 -0.59 29.80 26.97
N GLU A 18 -1.17 30.99 26.86
CA GLU A 18 -0.88 32.09 27.80
C GLU A 18 -1.31 31.72 29.22
N VAL A 19 -2.43 31.00 29.36
CA VAL A 19 -2.90 30.50 30.65
C VAL A 19 -1.88 29.53 31.26
N PHE A 20 -1.40 28.54 30.50
CA PHE A 20 -0.40 27.59 31.00
C PHE A 20 0.97 28.22 31.29
N ALA A 21 1.38 29.21 30.50
CA ALA A 21 2.59 29.96 30.76
C ALA A 21 2.50 30.77 32.07
N ALA A 22 1.32 31.32 32.37
CA ALA A 22 1.05 32.10 33.57
C ALA A 22 0.68 31.27 34.81
N CYS A 23 0.34 29.97 34.66
CA CYS A 23 -0.03 29.11 35.78
C CYS A 23 1.15 28.80 36.72
N ASP A 24 0.89 28.64 38.01
CA ASP A 24 1.90 28.19 38.98
C ASP A 24 2.30 26.72 38.77
N VAL A 25 3.53 26.41 39.21
CA VAL A 25 4.12 25.06 39.10
C VAL A 25 3.27 24.02 39.86
N SER A 26 2.71 24.38 41.02
CA SER A 26 1.87 23.51 41.84
C SER A 26 0.53 23.14 41.17
N ILE A 27 -0.03 24.05 40.37
CA ILE A 27 -1.23 23.79 39.58
C ILE A 27 -0.87 22.87 38.41
N LEU A 28 0.27 23.15 37.78
CA LEU A 28 0.75 22.38 36.66
C LEU A 28 1.06 20.92 37.02
N GLU A 29 1.61 20.66 38.20
CA GLU A 29 1.80 19.31 38.77
C GLU A 29 0.51 18.50 38.89
N LYS A 30 -0.63 19.17 39.10
CA LYS A 30 -1.94 18.52 39.20
C LYS A 30 -2.60 18.31 37.83
N ILE A 31 -2.39 19.23 36.89
CA ILE A 31 -3.06 19.18 35.57
C ILE A 31 -2.31 18.30 34.58
N LEU A 32 -0.97 18.41 34.50
CA LEU A 32 -0.16 17.69 33.51
C LEU A 32 -0.27 16.15 33.55
N PRO A 33 -0.44 15.48 34.71
CA PRO A 33 -0.64 14.02 34.74
C PRO A 33 -1.86 13.54 33.97
N HIS A 34 -2.85 14.40 33.76
CA HIS A 34 -4.08 14.08 33.01
C HIS A 34 -3.95 14.38 31.51
N CYS A 35 -2.85 14.99 31.07
CA CYS A 35 -2.61 15.29 29.66
C CYS A 35 -2.19 14.03 28.88
N ASN A 36 -2.53 14.00 27.59
CA ASN A 36 -1.97 13.04 26.65
C ASN A 36 -0.53 13.42 26.29
N VAL A 37 0.23 12.46 25.75
CA VAL A 37 1.62 12.67 25.33
C VAL A 37 1.77 13.84 24.37
N ASP A 38 0.92 13.92 23.35
CA ASP A 38 0.98 15.00 22.34
C ASP A 38 0.68 16.37 22.95
N GLN A 39 -0.25 16.42 23.90
CA GLN A 39 -0.59 17.64 24.62
C GLN A 39 0.58 18.07 25.52
N LEU A 40 1.21 17.13 26.23
CA LEU A 40 2.37 17.41 27.07
C LEU A 40 3.55 17.92 26.23
N MET A 41 3.82 17.28 25.08
CA MET A 41 4.86 17.70 24.14
C MET A 41 4.59 19.11 23.60
N TYR A 42 3.34 19.43 23.30
CA TYR A 42 2.95 20.76 22.86
C TYR A 42 3.18 21.82 23.94
N VAL A 43 2.72 21.55 25.17
CA VAL A 43 2.93 22.44 26.32
C VAL A 43 4.41 22.69 26.57
N GLU A 44 5.25 21.64 26.54
CA GLU A 44 6.69 21.80 26.78
C GLU A 44 7.38 22.63 25.69
N LYS A 45 7.03 22.42 24.41
CA LYS A 45 7.56 23.23 23.30
C LYS A 45 7.21 24.71 23.47
N CYS A 46 5.98 25.00 23.88
CA CYS A 46 5.50 26.37 24.07
C CYS A 46 6.06 27.04 25.33
N CYS A 47 6.16 26.34 26.46
CA CYS A 47 6.76 26.91 27.67
C CYS A 47 8.25 27.17 27.48
N LYS A 48 8.95 26.29 26.75
CA LYS A 48 10.36 26.47 26.40
C LYS A 48 10.59 27.69 25.50
N SER A 49 9.72 27.96 24.51
CA SER A 49 9.86 29.16 23.66
C SER A 49 9.65 30.47 24.42
N ARG A 50 8.97 30.42 25.58
CA ARG A 50 8.76 31.55 26.48
C ARG A 50 9.79 31.63 27.63
N GLY A 51 10.80 30.76 27.63
CA GLY A 51 11.90 30.80 28.61
C GLY A 51 11.61 30.13 29.96
N ARG A 52 10.51 29.39 30.11
CA ARG A 52 10.18 28.67 31.35
C ARG A 52 10.51 27.19 31.20
N ASP A 53 11.49 26.69 31.95
CA ASP A 53 11.81 25.25 31.97
C ASP A 53 10.87 24.51 32.93
N LEU A 54 10.09 23.57 32.38
CA LEU A 54 9.17 22.72 33.15
C LEU A 54 9.80 21.38 33.54
N SER A 55 11.09 21.17 33.22
CA SER A 55 11.78 19.90 33.39
C SER A 55 11.64 19.27 34.77
N LEU A 56 11.49 20.06 35.84
CA LEU A 56 11.33 19.53 37.20
C LEU A 56 10.05 18.68 37.35
N VAL A 57 8.97 19.10 36.70
CA VAL A 57 7.65 18.43 36.76
C VAL A 57 7.49 17.47 35.58
N THR A 58 7.93 17.88 34.39
CA THR A 58 7.70 17.11 33.17
C THR A 58 8.59 15.89 33.06
N ASP A 59 9.82 15.91 33.59
CA ASP A 59 10.76 14.80 33.43
C ASP A 59 10.25 13.51 34.10
N GLN A 60 9.65 13.62 35.29
CA GLN A 60 8.98 12.49 35.95
C GLN A 60 7.76 11.98 35.18
N LEU A 61 7.00 12.89 34.56
CA LEU A 61 5.85 12.52 33.73
C LEU A 61 6.30 11.81 32.46
N TRP A 62 7.33 12.32 31.79
CA TRP A 62 7.93 11.69 30.62
C TRP A 62 8.45 10.29 30.89
N LYS A 63 9.04 10.07 32.08
CA LYS A 63 9.40 8.72 32.51
C LYS A 63 8.17 7.80 32.58
N LYS A 64 7.07 8.25 33.20
CA LYS A 64 5.83 7.47 33.28
C LYS A 64 5.22 7.20 31.90
N PHE A 65 5.25 8.17 30.98
CA PHE A 65 4.80 7.97 29.61
C PHE A 65 5.68 6.97 28.86
N TYR A 66 7.00 7.06 29.02
CA TYR A 66 7.93 6.11 28.42
C TYR A 66 7.67 4.68 28.92
N GLU A 67 7.45 4.51 30.23
CA GLU A 67 7.10 3.22 30.82
C GLU A 67 5.76 2.68 30.30
N ARG A 68 4.77 3.56 30.11
CA ARG A 68 3.45 3.20 29.57
C ARG A 68 3.53 2.74 28.11
N GLU A 69 4.24 3.48 27.26
CA GLU A 69 4.30 3.22 25.81
C GLU A 69 5.27 2.12 25.43
N PHE A 70 6.43 2.04 26.11
CA PHE A 70 7.51 1.13 25.73
C PHE A 70 7.75 0.00 26.74
N GLY A 71 7.14 0.08 27.92
CA GLY A 71 7.26 -0.90 29.00
C GLY A 71 8.36 -0.54 30.02
N VAL A 72 8.10 -0.92 31.27
CA VAL A 72 8.98 -0.68 32.43
C VAL A 72 10.37 -1.30 32.23
N SER A 73 10.45 -2.50 31.68
CA SER A 73 11.73 -3.19 31.43
C SER A 73 12.66 -2.36 30.52
N LYS A 74 12.11 -1.73 29.47
CA LYS A 74 12.90 -0.90 28.57
C LYS A 74 13.34 0.40 29.23
N ALA A 75 12.48 0.99 30.07
CA ALA A 75 12.83 2.18 30.85
C ALA A 75 13.99 1.90 31.80
N ASN A 76 13.95 0.77 32.50
CA ASN A 76 15.01 0.34 33.43
C ASN A 76 16.35 0.15 32.70
N VAL A 77 16.35 -0.45 31.51
CA VAL A 77 17.57 -0.58 30.69
C VAL A 77 18.15 0.79 30.34
N VAL A 78 17.31 1.78 30.03
CA VAL A 78 17.78 3.15 29.74
C VAL A 78 18.39 3.80 30.98
N VAL A 79 17.75 3.68 32.14
CA VAL A 79 18.30 4.16 33.42
C VAL A 79 19.63 3.49 33.75
N GLN A 80 19.73 2.19 33.55
CA GLN A 80 20.95 1.44 33.79
C GLN A 80 22.09 1.92 32.87
N ARG A 81 21.83 2.08 31.58
CA ARG A 81 22.80 2.61 30.61
C ARG A 81 23.27 4.02 30.96
N MET A 82 22.37 4.87 31.46
CA MET A 82 22.72 6.21 31.95
C MET A 82 23.67 6.15 33.14
N ARG A 83 23.40 5.28 34.11
CA ARG A 83 24.26 5.08 35.28
C ARG A 83 25.64 4.56 34.89
N GLU A 84 25.69 3.55 34.02
CA GLU A 84 26.95 2.97 33.52
C GLU A 84 27.81 4.02 32.81
N LYS A 85 27.20 4.87 31.98
CA LYS A 85 27.90 5.91 31.23
C LYS A 85 28.08 7.22 32.03
N LYS A 86 27.58 7.29 33.27
CA LYS A 86 27.57 8.50 34.13
C LYS A 86 26.99 9.74 33.43
N VAL A 87 25.96 9.56 32.62
CA VAL A 87 25.28 10.65 31.89
C VAL A 87 23.82 10.71 32.29
N SER A 88 23.30 11.92 32.47
CA SER A 88 21.88 12.18 32.70
C SER A 88 21.29 12.88 31.48
N PHE A 89 20.27 12.28 30.87
CA PHE A 89 19.49 12.93 29.81
C PHE A 89 18.06 13.14 30.28
N LYS A 90 17.42 14.22 29.79
CA LYS A 90 15.99 14.46 30.00
C LYS A 90 15.17 13.36 29.32
N TRP A 91 14.13 12.87 29.97
CA TRP A 91 13.27 11.80 29.46
C TRP A 91 12.55 12.18 28.16
N VAL A 92 12.25 13.46 27.96
CA VAL A 92 11.64 13.96 26.71
C VAL A 92 12.53 13.67 25.50
N ILE A 93 13.86 13.85 25.64
CA ILE A 93 14.82 13.64 24.54
C ILE A 93 14.90 12.16 24.19
N LEU A 94 14.88 11.29 25.21
CA LEU A 94 14.90 9.84 25.02
C LEU A 94 13.62 9.36 24.34
N TYR A 95 12.48 9.93 24.75
CA TYR A 95 11.19 9.60 24.18
C TYR A 95 11.13 9.98 22.69
N GLU A 96 11.55 11.21 22.35
CA GLU A 96 11.65 11.65 20.95
C GLU A 96 12.61 10.79 20.13
N ALA A 97 13.78 10.45 20.69
CA ALA A 97 14.75 9.58 20.02
C ALA A 97 14.17 8.19 19.74
N LYS A 98 13.41 7.62 20.70
CA LYS A 98 12.75 6.33 20.52
C LYS A 98 11.62 6.36 19.50
N LEU A 99 10.86 7.45 19.44
CA LEU A 99 9.85 7.63 18.41
C LEU A 99 10.48 7.67 17.01
N LYS A 100 11.61 8.38 16.85
CA LYS A 100 12.35 8.40 15.57
C LYS A 100 12.84 7.02 15.17
N GLU A 101 13.40 6.26 16.12
CA GLU A 101 13.84 4.87 15.87
C GLU A 101 12.69 3.97 15.40
N ARG A 102 11.50 4.09 16.00
CA ARG A 102 10.30 3.36 15.55
C ARG A 102 9.91 3.77 14.14
N ALA A 103 9.82 5.06 13.86
CA ALA A 103 9.43 5.58 12.55
C ALA A 103 10.42 5.15 11.44
N GLU A 104 11.72 5.14 11.73
CA GLU A 104 12.73 4.63 10.81
C GLU A 104 12.58 3.12 10.55
N ALA A 105 12.30 2.33 11.58
CA ALA A 105 12.06 0.90 11.44
C ALA A 105 10.82 0.61 10.58
N GLU A 106 9.75 1.39 10.79
CA GLU A 106 8.52 1.32 10.00
C GLU A 106 8.76 1.70 8.53
N ASN A 107 9.44 2.82 8.28
CA ASN A 107 9.80 3.26 6.93
C ASN A 107 10.65 2.20 6.20
N LYS A 108 11.63 1.60 6.88
CA LYS A 108 12.43 0.50 6.32
C LYS A 108 11.56 -0.71 5.97
N ALA A 109 10.56 -1.06 6.78
CA ALA A 109 9.64 -2.15 6.49
C ALA A 109 8.75 -1.82 5.28
N ILE A 110 8.20 -0.61 5.23
CA ILE A 110 7.39 -0.12 4.11
C ILE A 110 8.21 -0.15 2.81
N ASP A 111 9.45 0.31 2.84
CA ASP A 111 10.31 0.34 1.65
C ASP A 111 10.68 -1.06 1.15
N ARG A 112 10.87 -2.03 2.06
CA ARG A 112 11.03 -3.45 1.68
C ARG A 112 9.80 -3.96 0.93
N VAL A 113 8.59 -3.65 1.42
CA VAL A 113 7.34 -4.05 0.76
C VAL A 113 7.21 -3.39 -0.62
N LYS A 114 7.51 -2.09 -0.74
CA LYS A 114 7.50 -1.37 -2.02
C LYS A 114 8.46 -2.01 -3.03
N GLN A 115 9.67 -2.39 -2.60
CA GLN A 115 10.64 -3.06 -3.46
C GLN A 115 10.15 -4.42 -3.96
N LEU A 116 9.54 -5.22 -3.09
CA LEU A 116 8.96 -6.50 -3.47
C LEU A 116 7.83 -6.33 -4.49
N TYR A 117 6.95 -5.34 -4.29
CA TYR A 117 5.88 -5.05 -5.23
C TYR A 117 6.41 -4.61 -6.60
N LYS A 118 7.42 -3.73 -6.62
CA LYS A 118 8.08 -3.29 -7.86
C LYS A 118 8.70 -4.47 -8.63
N LYS A 119 9.45 -5.32 -7.93
CA LYS A 119 10.08 -6.53 -8.50
C LYS A 119 9.05 -7.49 -9.07
N GLU A 120 7.93 -7.68 -8.38
CA GLU A 120 6.84 -8.53 -8.82
C GLU A 120 6.12 -7.95 -10.05
N ASN A 121 5.92 -6.62 -10.08
CA ASN A 121 5.35 -5.95 -11.23
C ASN A 121 6.26 -6.06 -12.48
N GLU A 122 7.57 -5.85 -12.32
CA GLU A 122 8.57 -6.04 -13.38
C GLU A 122 8.53 -7.49 -13.91
N ARG A 123 8.48 -8.48 -13.02
CA ARG A 123 8.35 -9.91 -13.39
C ARG A 123 7.10 -10.17 -14.24
N LYS A 124 5.97 -9.54 -13.92
CA LYS A 124 4.72 -9.64 -14.70
C LYS A 124 4.85 -8.94 -16.05
N GLN A 125 5.41 -7.73 -16.07
CA GLN A 125 5.66 -6.96 -17.29
C GLN A 125 6.60 -7.71 -18.25
N SER A 126 7.65 -8.36 -17.76
CA SER A 126 8.55 -9.18 -18.60
C SER A 126 7.87 -10.39 -19.24
N ARG A 127 6.77 -10.89 -18.66
CA ARG A 127 5.96 -11.98 -19.24
C ARG A 127 4.88 -11.48 -20.19
N GLN A 128 4.60 -10.18 -20.19
CA GLN A 128 3.62 -9.61 -21.10
C GLN A 128 4.21 -9.58 -22.51
N LEU A 129 3.46 -10.12 -23.48
CA LEU A 129 3.87 -10.10 -24.88
C LEU A 129 4.00 -8.63 -25.32
N LYS A 130 5.20 -8.24 -25.73
CA LYS A 130 5.41 -6.95 -26.39
C LYS A 130 4.66 -7.04 -27.73
N VAL A 131 3.63 -6.20 -27.91
CA VAL A 131 3.00 -6.06 -29.23
C VAL A 131 4.09 -5.51 -30.14
N CYS A 132 4.63 -6.36 -31.01
CA CYS A 132 5.50 -5.92 -32.08
C CYS A 132 4.65 -5.02 -32.97
N GLU A 133 4.95 -3.72 -32.98
CA GLU A 133 4.41 -2.84 -33.99
C GLU A 133 4.86 -3.41 -35.33
N ALA A 134 3.89 -3.84 -36.14
CA ALA A 134 4.17 -4.40 -37.44
C ALA A 134 4.82 -3.30 -38.29
N VAL A 135 6.16 -3.30 -38.33
CA VAL A 135 6.91 -2.46 -39.26
C VAL A 135 6.37 -2.80 -40.64
N LYS A 136 5.75 -1.79 -41.28
CA LYS A 136 5.23 -1.94 -42.64
C LYS A 136 6.34 -2.57 -43.49
N PRO A 137 6.10 -3.68 -44.20
CA PRO A 137 7.16 -4.30 -44.98
C PRO A 137 7.70 -3.24 -45.94
N ILE A 138 9.00 -2.96 -45.85
CA ILE A 138 9.65 -2.01 -46.75
C ILE A 138 9.51 -2.60 -48.15
N THR A 139 8.61 -2.02 -48.95
CA THR A 139 8.44 -2.33 -50.37
C THR A 139 9.63 -1.76 -51.14
N ARG A 140 10.81 -2.37 -50.99
CA ARG A 140 11.90 -2.12 -51.94
C ARG A 140 11.53 -2.83 -53.23
N LYS A 141 11.04 -2.08 -54.21
CA LYS A 141 11.08 -2.47 -55.62
C LYS A 141 12.54 -2.72 -55.99
N ARG A 142 12.99 -3.97 -55.93
CA ARG A 142 14.18 -4.42 -56.65
C ARG A 142 13.73 -5.61 -57.46
N GLY A 143 13.76 -5.43 -58.77
CA GLY A 143 13.45 -6.47 -59.73
C GLY A 143 14.40 -7.64 -59.54
N CYS A 144 13.83 -8.83 -59.58
CA CYS A 144 14.51 -10.02 -60.04
C CYS A 144 13.45 -10.80 -60.80
N ASP A 145 13.57 -10.76 -62.11
CA ASP A 145 12.92 -11.74 -62.98
C ASP A 145 13.38 -13.14 -62.58
N GLU A 146 12.48 -14.09 -62.81
CA GLU A 146 12.70 -15.54 -62.79
C GLU A 146 12.81 -16.25 -61.42
N ILE A 147 11.79 -17.09 -61.20
CA ILE A 147 11.68 -18.19 -60.22
C ILE A 147 11.34 -17.79 -58.77
N CYS A 148 10.08 -17.40 -58.55
CA CYS A 148 9.42 -17.68 -57.26
C CYS A 148 7.93 -17.98 -57.44
N ASN A 149 7.61 -19.20 -57.91
CA ASN A 149 6.29 -19.80 -57.70
C ASN A 149 6.11 -20.22 -56.23
N ILE A 150 6.33 -19.31 -55.27
CA ILE A 150 5.94 -19.54 -53.88
C ILE A 150 4.47 -19.12 -53.79
N LYS A 151 3.60 -20.06 -54.17
CA LYS A 151 2.16 -19.96 -54.00
C LYS A 151 1.85 -19.69 -52.53
N LYS A 152 1.64 -18.42 -52.18
CA LYS A 152 1.00 -18.02 -50.92
C LYS A 152 -0.33 -18.79 -50.80
N GLY A 153 -0.43 -19.66 -49.79
CA GLY A 153 -1.72 -20.03 -49.19
C GLY A 153 -2.47 -21.25 -49.72
N ASN A 154 -1.79 -22.32 -50.17
CA ASN A 154 -2.49 -23.55 -50.58
C ASN A 154 -2.62 -24.60 -49.47
N LEU A 155 -1.69 -24.68 -48.52
CA LEU A 155 -1.70 -25.73 -47.48
C LEU A 155 -2.93 -25.61 -46.56
N MET A 156 -3.20 -24.41 -46.01
CA MET A 156 -4.36 -24.20 -45.13
C MET A 156 -5.69 -24.29 -45.88
N LYS A 157 -5.75 -23.90 -47.16
CA LYS A 157 -6.94 -24.06 -48.00
C LYS A 157 -7.22 -25.53 -48.30
N LYS A 158 -6.16 -26.31 -48.58
CA LYS A 158 -6.25 -27.75 -48.80
C LYS A 158 -6.67 -28.48 -47.52
N ALA A 159 -6.03 -28.16 -46.38
CA ALA A 159 -6.38 -28.75 -45.09
C ALA A 159 -7.83 -28.45 -44.67
N ARG A 160 -8.31 -27.21 -44.86
CA ARG A 160 -9.73 -26.88 -44.61
C ARG A 160 -10.68 -27.69 -45.50
N LYS A 161 -10.37 -27.79 -46.79
CA LYS A 161 -11.18 -28.53 -47.75
C LYS A 161 -11.16 -30.05 -47.48
N GLU A 162 -10.03 -30.60 -47.03
CA GLU A 162 -9.90 -32.02 -46.66
C GLU A 162 -10.64 -32.34 -45.36
N PHE A 163 -10.59 -31.44 -44.37
CA PHE A 163 -11.36 -31.56 -43.13
C PHE A 163 -12.87 -31.56 -43.39
N GLU A 164 -13.37 -30.62 -44.19
CA GLU A 164 -14.79 -30.58 -44.57
C GLU A 164 -15.22 -31.81 -45.38
N ASN A 165 -14.29 -32.44 -46.11
CA ASN A 165 -14.56 -33.63 -46.90
C ASN A 165 -14.36 -34.96 -46.17
N CYS A 166 -13.84 -34.96 -44.94
CA CYS A 166 -13.57 -36.20 -44.22
C CYS A 166 -14.88 -36.91 -43.83
N ARG A 167 -14.77 -38.23 -43.64
CA ARG A 167 -15.94 -39.09 -43.39
C ARG A 167 -16.64 -38.76 -42.08
N GLU A 168 -15.86 -38.48 -41.04
CA GLU A 168 -16.36 -38.15 -39.69
C GLU A 168 -17.24 -36.89 -39.71
N VAL A 169 -16.81 -35.83 -40.42
CA VAL A 169 -17.57 -34.59 -40.55
C VAL A 169 -18.86 -34.80 -41.35
N LYS A 170 -18.81 -35.64 -42.41
CA LYS A 170 -20.00 -36.00 -43.20
C LYS A 170 -20.99 -36.85 -42.40
N ASP A 171 -20.52 -37.81 -41.62
CA ASP A 171 -21.33 -38.66 -40.77
C ASP A 171 -22.02 -37.84 -39.67
N LEU A 172 -21.30 -36.90 -39.03
CA LEU A 172 -21.88 -35.95 -38.08
C LEU A 172 -22.93 -35.04 -38.73
N ALA A 173 -22.67 -34.54 -39.93
CA ALA A 173 -23.64 -33.74 -40.67
C ALA A 173 -24.92 -34.54 -41.00
N ALA A 174 -24.78 -35.81 -41.37
CA ALA A 174 -25.91 -36.71 -41.63
C ALA A 174 -26.73 -36.99 -40.36
N ILE A 175 -26.06 -37.29 -39.23
CA ILE A 175 -26.71 -37.48 -37.93
C ILE A 175 -27.50 -36.24 -37.52
N ASN A 176 -26.90 -35.05 -37.65
CA ASN A 176 -27.56 -33.79 -37.35
C ASN A 176 -28.78 -33.53 -38.25
N ARG A 177 -28.71 -33.90 -39.54
CA ARG A 177 -29.83 -33.77 -40.47
C ARG A 177 -31.00 -34.67 -40.09
N ILE A 178 -30.72 -35.93 -39.72
CA ILE A 178 -31.73 -36.89 -39.23
C ILE A 178 -32.33 -36.39 -37.91
N ALA A 179 -31.50 -35.88 -36.99
CA ALA A 179 -31.97 -35.33 -35.72
C ALA A 179 -32.89 -34.11 -35.92
N LEU A 180 -32.57 -33.23 -36.88
CA LEU A 180 -33.43 -32.10 -37.25
C LEU A 180 -34.75 -32.58 -37.85
N GLN A 181 -34.72 -33.52 -38.81
CA GLN A 181 -35.94 -34.09 -39.38
C GLN A 181 -36.84 -34.74 -38.31
N ARG A 182 -36.26 -35.49 -37.36
CA ARG A 182 -37.00 -36.05 -36.22
C ARG A 182 -37.66 -34.97 -35.36
N LYS A 183 -37.01 -33.82 -35.14
CA LYS A 183 -37.61 -32.68 -34.44
C LYS A 183 -38.79 -32.06 -35.20
N TYR A 184 -38.73 -32.00 -36.53
CA TYR A 184 -39.83 -31.48 -37.34
C TYR A 184 -41.00 -32.47 -37.50
N HIS A 185 -40.74 -33.77 -37.51
CA HIS A 185 -41.78 -34.81 -37.58
C HIS A 185 -42.48 -35.10 -36.24
N HIS A 186 -41.95 -34.62 -35.11
CA HIS A 186 -42.54 -34.80 -33.77
C HIS A 186 -43.26 -33.54 -33.26
N ARG A 187 -43.84 -32.73 -34.15
CA ARG A 187 -44.86 -31.73 -33.77
C ARG A 187 -46.22 -32.42 -33.84
N PRO A 188 -46.95 -32.64 -32.72
CA PRO A 188 -48.30 -33.17 -32.80
C PRO A 188 -49.15 -32.17 -33.59
N SER A 189 -49.75 -32.61 -34.71
CA SER A 189 -50.78 -31.84 -35.39
C SER A 189 -52.00 -31.77 -34.47
N LEU A 190 -52.12 -30.69 -33.69
CA LEU A 190 -53.37 -30.37 -33.00
C LEU A 190 -54.34 -29.81 -34.04
N PHE A 191 -54.99 -30.70 -34.78
CA PHE A 191 -56.30 -30.44 -35.38
C PHE A 191 -57.35 -30.86 -34.35
N ILE A 192 -57.91 -29.87 -33.65
CA ILE A 192 -59.12 -30.05 -32.85
C ILE A 192 -60.28 -29.71 -33.78
N LYS A 193 -61.23 -30.65 -33.88
CA LYS A 193 -62.48 -30.57 -34.64
C LYS A 193 -63.61 -30.15 -33.71
#